data_AF-A0A5E6NXR2-F1
#
_entry.id   AF-A0A5E6NXR2-F1
#
_cell.length_a   1.000
_cell.length_b   1.000
_cell.length_c   1.000
_cell.angle_alpha   90.00
_cell.angle_beta   90.00
_cell.angle_gamma   90.00
#
_symmetry.space_group_name_H-M   'P 1'
#
loop_
_entity.id
_entity.type
_entity.pdbx_description
1 polymer ?
#
loop_
_entity_poly.entity_id
_entity_poly.type
_entity_poly.pdbx_seq_one_letter_code
_entity_poly.pdbx_strand_id
1 'polypeptide(L)'
;MPPEMAVIKELERGTLSMLSDLQSYKNMGINVPSLFGVIYKVDRTKDAKQFIEYLNNPTKDKFYTMLNTQIPQAVTFKEATSQQIPVTKFMNGTKKQQSKAQNSAIAISELILEIGTL
;
A
#
# COMPACT_ATOMS: atom_id res chain seq x y z
N MET A 1 -10.06 0.36 23.72
CA MET A 1 -9.63 -0.24 22.44
C MET A 1 -8.44 0.57 21.95
N PRO A 2 -7.35 -0.07 21.49
CA PRO A 2 -6.26 0.67 20.83
C PRO A 2 -6.84 1.43 19.63
N PRO A 3 -6.37 2.66 19.35
CA PRO A 3 -6.90 3.49 18.27
C PRO A 3 -6.84 2.79 16.90
N GLU A 4 -5.90 1.88 16.70
CA GLU A 4 -5.70 1.18 15.42
C GLU A 4 -6.81 0.17 15.14
N MET A 5 -7.42 -0.42 16.17
CA MET A 5 -8.57 -1.32 16.01
C MET A 5 -9.82 -0.57 15.51
N ALA A 6 -9.94 0.72 15.78
CA ALA A 6 -11.02 1.54 15.23
C ALA A 6 -10.79 1.82 13.74
N VAL A 7 -9.54 2.11 13.35
CA VAL A 7 -9.16 2.30 11.93
C VAL A 7 -9.37 1.02 11.12
N ILE A 8 -9.00 -0.14 11.68
CA ILE A 8 -9.28 -1.45 11.06
C ILE A 8 -10.77 -1.62 10.83
N LYS A 9 -11.60 -1.37 11.85
CA LYS A 9 -13.06 -1.53 11.73
C LYS A 9 -13.70 -0.58 10.73
N GLU A 10 -13.23 0.67 10.64
CA GLU A 10 -13.72 1.60 9.61
C GLU A 10 -13.28 1.18 8.20
N LEU A 11 -12.06 0.64 8.05
CA LEU A 11 -11.61 0.04 6.78
C LEU A 11 -12.48 -1.16 6.39
N GLU A 12 -12.75 -2.07 7.34
CA GLU A 12 -13.63 -3.23 7.14
C GLU A 12 -15.04 -2.80 6.74
N ARG A 13 -15.65 -1.92 7.54
CA ARG A 13 -17.04 -1.50 7.37
C ARG A 13 -17.24 -0.65 6.13
N GLY A 14 -16.29 0.20 5.78
CA GLY A 14 -16.37 1.09 4.63
C GLY A 14 -15.83 0.43 3.37
N THR A 15 -14.51 0.35 3.29
CA THR A 15 -13.81 -0.04 2.05
C THR A 15 -14.01 -1.52 1.72
N LEU A 16 -13.85 -2.43 2.70
CA LEU A 16 -13.97 -3.86 2.41
C LEU A 16 -15.43 -4.27 2.11
N SER A 17 -16.40 -3.66 2.79
CA SER A 17 -17.82 -3.83 2.46
C SER A 17 -18.12 -3.37 1.03
N MET A 18 -17.64 -2.19 0.63
CA MET A 18 -17.82 -1.70 -0.75
C MET A 18 -17.20 -2.66 -1.79
N LEU A 19 -16.05 -3.25 -1.48
CA LEU A 19 -15.40 -4.23 -2.35
C LEU A 19 -16.21 -5.54 -2.46
N SER A 20 -16.80 -5.99 -1.36
CA SER A 20 -17.74 -7.12 -1.34
C SER A 20 -18.96 -6.85 -2.22
N ASP A 21 -19.52 -5.64 -2.14
CA ASP A 21 -20.67 -5.25 -2.95
C ASP A 21 -20.31 -5.26 -4.44
N LEU A 22 -19.13 -4.76 -4.79
CA LEU A 22 -18.63 -4.83 -6.17
C LEU A 22 -18.52 -6.27 -6.66
N GLN A 23 -18.04 -7.21 -5.85
CA GLN A 23 -17.96 -8.62 -6.26
C GLN A 23 -19.33 -9.24 -6.53
N SER A 24 -20.39 -8.78 -5.86
CA SER A 24 -21.75 -9.25 -6.11
C SER A 24 -22.24 -8.94 -7.54
N TYR A 25 -21.69 -7.91 -8.19
CA TYR A 25 -21.99 -7.60 -9.58
C TYR A 25 -21.45 -8.64 -10.58
N LYS A 26 -20.50 -9.49 -10.19
CA LYS A 26 -20.08 -10.64 -11.03
C LYS A 26 -21.27 -11.56 -11.36
N ASN A 27 -22.18 -11.73 -10.41
CA ASN A 27 -23.40 -12.55 -10.60
C ASN A 27 -24.38 -11.93 -11.62
N MET A 28 -24.21 -10.64 -11.94
CA MET A 28 -24.99 -9.92 -12.95
C MET A 28 -24.29 -9.89 -14.32
N GLY A 29 -23.20 -10.64 -14.49
CA GLY A 29 -22.40 -10.67 -15.72
C GLY A 29 -21.46 -9.48 -15.89
N ILE A 30 -21.30 -8.64 -14.86
CA ILE A 30 -20.35 -7.52 -14.89
C ILE A 30 -18.96 -8.06 -14.61
N ASN A 31 -17.99 -7.71 -15.45
CA ASN A 31 -16.58 -8.02 -15.20
C ASN A 31 -16.05 -7.14 -14.08
N VAL A 32 -15.75 -7.73 -12.92
CA VAL A 32 -15.19 -7.02 -11.77
C VAL A 32 -13.72 -7.40 -11.63
N PRO A 33 -12.79 -6.43 -11.76
CA PRO A 33 -11.36 -6.72 -11.75
C PRO A 33 -10.88 -7.21 -10.38
N SER A 34 -9.77 -7.93 -10.37
CA SER A 34 -9.04 -8.26 -9.15
C SER A 34 -8.60 -6.98 -8.44
N LEU A 35 -8.77 -6.93 -7.12
CA LEU A 35 -8.32 -5.80 -6.32
C LEU A 35 -7.00 -6.12 -5.63
N PHE A 36 -6.03 -5.23 -5.78
CA PHE A 36 -4.75 -5.30 -5.09
C PHE A 36 -4.58 -4.14 -4.12
N GLY A 37 -4.16 -4.43 -2.90
CA GLY A 37 -3.88 -3.44 -1.86
C GLY A 37 -2.38 -3.25 -1.66
N VAL A 38 -1.93 -2.00 -1.50
CA VAL A 38 -0.55 -1.67 -1.14
C VAL A 38 -0.54 -0.93 0.20
N ILE A 39 0.40 -1.29 1.08
CA ILE A 39 0.52 -0.63 2.38
C ILE A 39 1.40 0.59 2.23
N TYR A 40 0.82 1.77 2.47
CA TYR A 40 1.47 3.07 2.25
C TYR A 40 1.73 3.82 3.56
N LYS A 41 2.84 4.57 3.60
CA LYS A 41 3.32 5.33 4.77
C LYS A 41 3.51 4.45 6.01
N VAL A 42 4.16 3.30 5.82
CA VAL A 42 4.50 2.42 6.94
C VAL A 42 5.57 3.09 7.80
N ASP A 43 5.24 3.30 9.07
CA ASP A 43 6.21 3.62 10.11
C ASP A 43 6.73 2.34 10.79
N ARG A 44 7.67 2.48 11.72
CA ARG A 44 8.28 1.33 12.43
C ARG A 44 7.68 1.13 13.82
N THR A 45 6.41 1.44 14.00
CA THR A 45 5.71 1.24 15.27
C THR A 45 5.26 -0.22 15.43
N LYS A 46 4.99 -0.62 16.67
CA LYS A 46 4.41 -1.94 16.96
C LYS A 46 3.00 -2.05 16.36
N ASP A 47 2.26 -0.95 16.38
CA ASP A 47 0.86 -0.93 15.98
C ASP A 47 0.72 -1.04 14.45
N ALA A 48 1.62 -0.41 13.69
CA ALA A 48 1.70 -0.61 12.24
C ALA A 48 1.96 -2.07 11.88
N LYS A 49 2.82 -2.78 12.61
CA LYS A 49 3.08 -4.21 12.38
C LYS A 49 1.84 -5.06 12.60
N GLN A 50 1.12 -4.84 13.70
CA GLN A 50 -0.12 -5.57 13.99
C GLN A 50 -1.19 -5.32 12.92
N PHE A 51 -1.29 -4.09 12.42
CA PHE A 51 -2.19 -3.74 11.32
C PHE A 51 -1.81 -4.48 10.02
N ILE A 52 -0.52 -4.52 9.68
CA ILE A 52 -0.02 -5.23 8.50
C ILE A 52 -0.30 -6.74 8.60
N GLU A 53 -0.05 -7.34 9.76
CA GLU A 53 -0.36 -8.75 10.02
C GLU A 53 -1.86 -9.04 9.86
N TYR A 54 -2.71 -8.14 10.37
CA TYR A 54 -4.16 -8.23 10.21
C TYR A 54 -4.58 -8.20 8.72
N LEU A 55 -4.04 -7.26 7.93
CA LEU A 55 -4.32 -7.15 6.51
C LEU A 55 -3.79 -8.34 5.69
N ASN A 56 -2.65 -8.91 6.07
CA ASN A 56 -2.06 -10.06 5.39
C ASN A 56 -2.68 -11.40 5.81
N ASN A 57 -3.43 -11.46 6.91
CA ASN A 57 -4.06 -12.70 7.35
C ASN A 57 -5.08 -13.20 6.31
N PRO A 58 -4.88 -14.39 5.70
CA PRO A 58 -5.80 -14.90 4.69
C PRO A 58 -7.11 -15.34 5.35
N THR A 59 -8.13 -14.48 5.31
CA THR A 59 -9.50 -14.83 5.68
C THR A 59 -10.32 -15.15 4.44
N LYS A 60 -11.28 -16.07 4.55
CA LYS A 60 -12.06 -16.59 3.41
C LYS A 60 -12.90 -15.54 2.67
N ASP A 61 -13.14 -14.40 3.29
CA ASP A 61 -14.03 -13.34 2.79
C ASP A 61 -13.28 -12.10 2.26
N LYS A 62 -11.96 -12.18 2.05
CA LYS A 62 -11.20 -11.07 1.46
C LYS A 62 -11.37 -11.04 -0.06
N PHE A 63 -11.99 -9.98 -0.55
CA PHE A 63 -12.16 -9.69 -1.98
C PHE A 63 -10.98 -8.90 -2.59
N TYR A 64 -9.83 -8.91 -1.91
CA TYR A 64 -8.63 -8.21 -2.32
C TYR A 64 -7.39 -9.03 -1.97
N THR A 65 -6.31 -8.79 -2.70
CA THR A 65 -4.99 -9.36 -2.45
C THR A 65 -4.04 -8.26 -2.00
N MET A 66 -3.38 -8.43 -0.86
CA MET A 66 -2.32 -7.50 -0.46
C MET A 66 -1.05 -7.80 -1.23
N LEU A 67 -0.44 -6.76 -1.79
CA LEU A 67 0.92 -6.79 -2.32
C LEU A 67 1.90 -6.85 -1.15
N ASN A 68 3.01 -7.55 -1.35
CA ASN A 68 4.08 -7.71 -0.36
C ASN A 68 4.83 -6.40 -0.11
N THR A 69 4.91 -5.55 -1.14
CA THR A 69 5.65 -4.29 -1.06
C THR A 69 5.00 -3.32 -0.08
N GLN A 70 5.82 -2.78 0.82
CA GLN A 70 5.42 -1.75 1.79
C GLN A 70 6.14 -0.45 1.50
N ILE A 71 5.39 0.64 1.35
CA ILE A 71 5.96 1.95 1.07
C ILE A 71 6.23 2.67 2.39
N PRO A 72 7.50 3.00 2.72
CA PRO A 72 7.84 3.58 4.01
C PRO A 72 7.33 5.02 4.13
N GLN A 73 7.07 5.46 5.35
CA GLN A 73 6.90 6.87 5.64
C GLN A 73 8.24 7.59 5.50
N ALA A 74 8.34 8.50 4.51
CA ALA A 74 9.56 9.26 4.28
C ALA A 74 9.29 10.69 3.80
N VAL A 75 10.07 11.65 4.29
CA VAL A 75 9.99 13.06 3.88
C VAL A 75 10.40 13.24 2.42
N THR A 76 11.23 12.34 1.89
CA THR A 76 11.70 12.34 0.50
C THR A 76 10.59 12.28 -0.52
N PHE A 77 9.47 11.60 -0.23
CA PHE A 77 8.30 11.62 -1.10
C PHE A 77 7.75 13.05 -1.27
N LYS A 78 7.62 13.81 -0.17
CA LYS A 78 7.16 15.20 -0.22
C LYS A 78 8.15 16.09 -0.97
N GLU A 79 9.45 15.91 -0.72
CA GLU A 79 10.50 16.68 -1.41
C GLU A 79 10.53 16.43 -2.92
N ALA A 80 10.32 15.18 -3.33
CA ALA A 80 10.22 14.80 -4.74
C ALA A 80 8.95 15.41 -5.37
N THR A 81 7.81 15.36 -4.68
CA THR A 81 6.57 16.04 -5.09
C THR A 81 6.75 17.55 -5.25
N SER A 82 7.43 18.22 -4.31
CA SER A 82 7.73 19.66 -4.41
C SER A 82 8.61 20.01 -5.62
N GLN A 83 9.44 19.08 -6.07
CA GLN A 83 10.25 19.19 -7.29
C GLN A 83 9.54 18.65 -8.54
N GLN A 84 8.27 18.22 -8.43
CA GLN A 84 7.47 17.65 -9.51
C GLN A 84 8.13 16.44 -10.20
N ILE A 85 8.90 15.66 -9.44
CA ILE A 85 9.56 14.46 -9.96
C ILE A 85 9.27 13.24 -9.09
N PRO A 86 9.32 12.02 -9.65
CA PRO A 86 9.24 10.80 -8.86
C PRO A 86 10.44 10.66 -7.93
N VAL A 87 10.24 10.07 -6.74
CA VAL A 87 11.32 9.84 -5.76
C VAL A 87 12.48 9.00 -6.33
N THR A 88 12.20 8.14 -7.31
CA THR A 88 13.20 7.32 -8.01
C THR A 88 14.23 8.17 -8.75
N LYS A 89 13.89 9.39 -9.20
CA LYS A 89 14.84 10.30 -9.86
C LYS A 89 15.94 10.79 -8.93
N PHE A 90 15.73 10.78 -7.60
CA PHE A 90 16.78 11.12 -6.64
C PHE A 90 17.96 10.13 -6.65
N MET A 91 17.77 8.92 -7.19
CA MET A 91 18.86 7.96 -7.39
C MET A 91 19.91 8.42 -8.41
N ASN A 92 19.55 9.34 -9.30
CA ASN A 92 20.47 9.95 -10.27
C ASN A 92 20.99 11.32 -9.80
N GLY A 93 20.62 11.75 -8.59
CA GLY A 93 20.97 13.07 -8.04
C GLY A 93 22.31 13.08 -7.30
N THR A 94 22.49 14.06 -6.42
CA THR A 94 23.67 14.15 -5.55
C THR A 94 23.77 12.96 -4.58
N LYS A 95 24.98 12.65 -4.07
CA LYS A 95 25.17 11.59 -3.05
C LYS A 95 24.22 11.73 -1.85
N LYS A 96 23.92 12.97 -1.44
CA LYS A 96 22.98 13.28 -0.36
C LYS A 96 21.54 12.90 -0.72
N GLN A 97 21.10 13.22 -1.93
CA GLN A 97 19.77 12.83 -2.42
C GLN A 97 19.63 11.32 -2.54
N GLN A 98 20.65 10.65 -3.10
CA GLN A 98 20.67 9.20 -3.26
C GLN A 98 20.53 8.48 -1.90
N SER A 99 21.39 8.82 -0.93
CA SER A 99 21.37 8.21 0.41
C SER A 99 20.02 8.42 1.11
N LYS A 100 19.43 9.62 1.00
CA LYS A 100 18.15 9.92 1.62
C LYS A 100 16.98 9.17 0.98
N ALA A 101 17.01 9.02 -0.35
CA ALA A 101 15.93 8.44 -1.14
C ALA A 101 16.00 6.93 -1.29
N GLN A 102 17.14 6.30 -0.97
CA GLN A 102 17.43 4.90 -1.25
C GLN A 102 16.27 3.97 -0.88
N ASN A 103 15.81 3.97 0.38
CA ASN A 103 14.73 3.10 0.83
C ASN A 103 13.40 3.38 0.11
N SER A 104 13.09 4.65 -0.15
CA SER A 104 11.86 5.05 -0.85
C SER A 104 11.88 4.66 -2.33
N ALA A 105 13.03 4.86 -3.00
CA ALA A 105 13.21 4.53 -4.41
C ALA A 105 13.23 3.02 -4.64
N ILE A 106 13.86 2.25 -3.73
CA ILE A 106 13.84 0.78 -3.75
C ILE A 106 12.40 0.29 -3.60
N ALA A 107 11.67 0.74 -2.58
CA ALA A 107 10.28 0.30 -2.36
C ALA A 107 9.37 0.59 -3.57
N ILE A 108 9.54 1.73 -4.24
CA ILE A 108 8.78 2.00 -5.48
C ILE A 108 9.21 1.09 -6.63
N SER A 109 10.49 0.77 -6.73
CA SER A 109 11.00 -0.15 -7.77
C SER A 109 10.50 -1.58 -7.55
N GLU A 110 10.48 -2.05 -6.29
CA GLU A 110 9.90 -3.34 -5.89
C GLU A 110 8.41 -3.39 -6.21
N LEU A 111 7.66 -2.32 -5.92
CA LEU A 111 6.23 -2.25 -6.25
C LEU A 111 6.00 -2.36 -7.76
N ILE A 112 6.81 -1.68 -8.57
CA ILE A 112 6.71 -1.75 -10.04
C ILE A 112 6.97 -3.19 -10.53
N LEU A 113 7.97 -3.87 -9.98
CA LEU A 113 8.26 -5.25 -10.32
C LEU A 113 7.13 -6.18 -9.90
N GLU A 114 6.60 -6.01 -8.69
CA GLU A 114 5.50 -6.83 -8.18
C GLU A 114 4.24 -6.67 -9.03
N ILE A 115 3.85 -5.43 -9.37
CA ILE A 115 2.72 -5.17 -10.25
C ILE A 115 2.93 -5.79 -11.65
N GLY A 116 4.17 -5.78 -12.17
CA GLY A 116 4.50 -6.40 -13.45
C GLY A 116 4.39 -7.93 -13.48
N THR A 117 4.19 -8.58 -12.33
CA THR A 117 4.03 -10.04 -12.20
C THR A 117 2.59 -10.49 -11.96
N LEU A 118 1.64 -9.55 -11.87
CA LEU A 118 0.20 -9.81 -11.71
C LEU A 118 -0.46 -10.12 -13.06
#